data_AF-A0A1W1CVP9-F1
#
_entry.id   AF-A0A1W1CVP9-F1
#
_cell.length_a   1.000
_cell.length_b   1.000
_cell.length_c   1.000
_cell.angle_alpha   90.00
_cell.angle_beta   90.00
_cell.angle_gamma   90.00
#
_symmetry.space_group_name_H-M   'P 1'
#
loop_
_entity.id
_entity.type
_entity.pdbx_description
1 polymer ?
#
loop_
_entity_poly.entity_id
_entity_poly.type
_entity_poly.pdbx_seq_one_letter_code
_entity_poly.pdbx_strand_id
1 'polypeptide(L)'
;MNAIYIAKSYAIQNNTQTIFCISINQTDCVKTKSWRSNWLIFIDKNNNQKRDNNEEILLQNIKIPKEVSILFNNPLKRITFKNTGLISSNNTFNVCLTSGKFGNGVVFTQTGRYRISNKNYRC
;
A
#
# COMPACT_ATOMS: atom_id res chain seq x y z
N MET A 1 8.28 0.75 -12.46
CA MET A 1 8.87 0.91 -11.10
C MET A 1 7.99 0.19 -10.08
N ASN A 2 8.56 -0.51 -9.11
CA ASN A 2 7.80 -1.27 -8.10
C ASN A 2 7.73 -0.50 -6.77
N ALA A 3 6.62 0.20 -6.52
CA ALA A 3 6.46 1.08 -5.36
C ALA A 3 6.61 0.37 -4.01
N ILE A 4 6.15 -0.89 -3.92
CA ILE A 4 6.25 -1.71 -2.70
C ILE A 4 7.71 -2.01 -2.37
N TYR A 5 8.50 -2.33 -3.39
CA TYR A 5 9.93 -2.58 -3.22
C TYR A 5 10.67 -1.32 -2.75
N ILE A 6 10.32 -0.15 -3.30
CA ILE A 6 10.89 1.14 -2.88
C ILE A 6 10.60 1.41 -1.40
N ALA A 7 9.33 1.31 -0.97
CA ALA A 7 8.95 1.53 0.42
C ALA A 7 9.75 0.63 1.38
N LYS A 8 9.84 -0.67 1.06
CA LYS A 8 10.57 -1.64 1.87
C LYS A 8 12.07 -1.37 1.90
N SER A 9 12.69 -1.19 0.74
CA SER A 9 14.14 -0.96 0.64
C SER A 9 14.55 0.32 1.36
N TYR A 10 13.73 1.37 1.25
CA TYR A 10 13.98 2.62 1.96
C TYR A 10 13.91 2.45 3.48
N ALA A 11 12.89 1.72 3.99
CA ALA A 11 12.76 1.44 5.42
C ALA A 11 14.02 0.75 5.99
N ILE A 12 14.53 -0.24 5.25
CA ILE A 12 15.73 -1.00 5.65
C ILE A 12 16.98 -0.11 5.58
N GLN A 13 17.20 0.58 4.46
CA GLN A 13 18.41 1.36 4.23
C GLN A 13 18.55 2.54 5.18
N ASN A 14 17.45 3.17 5.56
CA ASN A 14 17.44 4.35 6.41
C ASN A 14 17.12 4.05 7.88
N ASN A 15 17.04 2.76 8.24
CA ASN A 15 16.69 2.31 9.59
C ASN A 15 15.44 3.03 10.16
N THR A 16 14.43 3.23 9.31
CA THR A 16 13.23 4.02 9.62
C THR A 16 11.96 3.30 9.18
N GLN A 17 10.81 3.70 9.71
CA GLN A 17 9.53 3.18 9.28
C GLN A 17 9.06 3.90 8.01
N THR A 18 8.54 3.17 7.05
CA THR A 18 7.87 3.77 5.88
C THR A 18 6.43 3.28 5.79
N ILE A 19 5.56 4.15 5.30
CA ILE A 19 4.14 3.88 5.19
C ILE A 19 3.72 4.02 3.75
N PHE A 20 3.12 2.96 3.23
CA PHE A 20 2.38 2.95 1.99
C PHE A 20 0.90 3.13 2.33
N CYS A 21 0.23 4.16 1.81
CA CYS A 21 -1.20 4.33 2.04
C CYS A 21 -1.96 4.98 0.89
N ILE A 22 -3.29 4.86 0.96
CA ILE A 22 -4.22 5.48 0.04
C ILE A 22 -4.38 6.94 0.43
N SER A 23 -4.40 7.84 -0.54
CA SER A 23 -4.63 9.25 -0.27
C SER A 23 -5.47 9.90 -1.36
N ILE A 24 -6.29 10.86 -0.94
CA ILE A 24 -7.07 11.68 -1.87
C ILE A 24 -6.30 12.98 -2.16
N ASN A 25 -5.69 13.57 -1.13
CA ASN A 25 -4.98 14.85 -1.16
C ASN A 25 -3.45 14.73 -1.29
N GLN A 26 -2.90 13.50 -1.34
CA GLN A 26 -1.46 13.23 -1.34
C GLN A 26 -0.72 13.74 -0.10
N THR A 27 -1.45 14.02 0.98
CA THR A 27 -0.87 14.40 2.28
C THR A 27 -1.29 13.45 3.37
N ASP A 28 -2.51 12.91 3.33
CA ASP A 28 -3.08 12.10 4.41
C ASP A 28 -3.52 10.72 3.95
N CYS A 29 -3.40 9.74 4.85
CA CYS A 29 -3.89 8.40 4.62
C CYS A 29 -5.41 8.30 4.85
N VAL A 30 -6.14 7.82 3.86
CA VAL A 30 -7.58 7.58 3.91
C VAL A 30 -7.86 6.09 4.07
N LYS A 31 -8.85 5.75 4.91
CA LYS A 31 -9.34 4.38 5.06
C LYS A 31 -10.42 4.13 4.00
N THR A 32 -10.22 3.13 3.14
CA THR A 32 -11.19 2.78 2.09
C THR A 32 -11.28 1.26 1.91
N LYS A 33 -12.43 0.78 1.42
CA LYS A 33 -12.61 -0.61 0.99
C LYS A 33 -12.24 -0.83 -0.48
N SER A 34 -12.08 0.26 -1.24
CA SER A 34 -11.68 0.22 -2.64
C SER A 34 -10.63 1.28 -2.95
N TRP A 35 -9.62 0.88 -3.69
CA TRP A 35 -8.57 1.74 -4.19
C TRP A 35 -8.87 2.07 -5.65
N ARG A 36 -9.33 3.29 -5.88
CA ARG A 36 -9.34 3.95 -7.20
C ARG A 36 -8.60 5.29 -7.18
N SER A 37 -8.22 5.73 -5.98
CA SER A 37 -7.62 7.03 -5.70
C SER A 37 -6.09 6.97 -5.73
N ASN A 38 -5.47 8.13 -5.56
CA ASN A 38 -4.03 8.27 -5.45
C ASN A 38 -3.47 7.49 -4.26
N TRP A 39 -2.16 7.31 -4.25
CA TRP A 39 -1.45 6.73 -3.13
C TRP A 39 -0.14 7.47 -2.91
N LEU A 40 0.36 7.37 -1.70
CA LEU A 40 1.66 7.91 -1.35
C LEU A 40 2.42 6.95 -0.42
N ILE A 41 3.74 7.07 -0.48
CA ILE A 41 4.71 6.43 0.38
C ILE A 41 5.46 7.56 1.08
N PHE A 42 5.51 7.53 2.41
CA PHE A 42 6.22 8.51 3.21
C PHE A 42 7.01 7.84 4.33
N ILE A 43 7.96 8.58 4.88
CA ILE A 43 8.74 8.17 6.07
C ILE A 43 7.93 8.51 7.31
N ASP A 44 7.73 7.55 8.21
CA ASP A 44 7.12 7.77 9.52
C ASP A 44 8.23 7.82 10.58
N LYS A 45 8.78 9.00 10.82
CA LYS A 45 9.97 9.19 11.66
C LYS A 45 9.66 9.00 13.14
N ASN A 46 8.45 9.34 13.57
CA ASN A 46 8.03 9.28 14.97
C ASN A 46 7.18 8.03 15.29
N ASN A 47 6.97 7.15 14.30
CA ASN A 47 6.19 5.92 14.38
C ASN A 47 4.71 6.13 14.78
N ASN A 48 4.15 7.32 14.53
CA ASN A 48 2.77 7.65 14.88
C ASN A 48 1.75 7.18 13.82
N GLN A 49 2.24 6.67 12.70
CA GLN A 49 1.49 6.13 11.59
C GLN A 49 0.54 7.11 10.88
N LYS A 50 0.92 8.39 10.91
CA LYS A 50 0.32 9.52 10.21
C LYS A 50 1.45 10.26 9.52
N ARG A 51 1.11 10.98 8.45
CA ARG A 51 2.08 11.83 7.79
C ARG A 51 2.15 13.15 8.55
N ASP A 52 3.34 13.50 9.00
CA ASP A 52 3.63 14.81 9.57
C ASP A 52 4.28 15.75 8.55
N ASN A 53 4.22 17.07 8.81
CA ASN A 53 4.74 18.06 7.86
C ASN A 53 6.27 18.02 7.69
N ASN A 54 6.99 17.49 8.69
CA ASN A 54 8.45 17.30 8.69
C ASN A 54 8.89 15.93 8.13
N GLU A 55 7.95 15.15 7.62
CA GLU A 55 8.17 13.84 7.04
C GLU A 55 8.19 13.92 5.51
N GLU A 56 9.14 13.19 4.93
CA GLU A 56 9.37 13.18 3.50
C GLU A 56 8.43 12.20 2.80
N ILE A 57 7.85 12.65 1.68
CA ILE A 57 7.12 11.80 0.76
C ILE A 57 8.12 11.20 -0.22
N LEU A 58 8.33 9.89 -0.12
CA LEU A 58 9.28 9.14 -0.95
C LEU A 58 8.76 8.94 -2.36
N LEU A 59 7.48 8.66 -2.48
CA LEU A 59 6.85 8.39 -3.77
C LEU A 59 5.36 8.65 -3.66
N GLN A 60 4.81 9.34 -4.65
CA GLN A 60 3.37 9.49 -4.80
C GLN A 60 3.02 9.17 -6.24
N ASN A 61 1.89 8.51 -6.45
CA ASN A 61 1.38 8.32 -7.80
C ASN A 61 0.06 9.03 -7.98
N ILE A 62 -0.08 9.60 -9.17
CA ILE A 62 -1.25 10.32 -9.61
C ILE A 62 -1.87 9.43 -10.68
N LYS A 63 -2.97 8.76 -10.33
CA LYS A 63 -3.79 7.86 -11.18
C LYS A 63 -3.42 6.38 -11.15
N ILE A 64 -4.36 5.60 -10.64
CA ILE A 64 -4.60 4.22 -11.05
C ILE A 64 -5.47 4.27 -12.32
N PRO A 65 -5.24 3.44 -13.35
CA PRO A 65 -6.13 3.37 -14.51
C PRO A 65 -7.59 3.19 -14.07
N LYS A 66 -8.54 3.87 -14.73
CA LYS A 66 -9.96 3.82 -14.34
C LYS A 66 -10.54 2.40 -14.46
N GLU A 67 -9.86 1.58 -15.25
CA GLU A 67 -10.15 0.19 -15.55
C GLU A 67 -9.70 -0.76 -14.42
N VAL A 68 -8.94 -0.26 -13.44
CA VAL A 68 -8.39 -1.05 -12.32
C VAL A 68 -8.99 -0.56 -11.00
N SER A 69 -9.46 -1.49 -10.20
CA SER A 69 -9.90 -1.26 -8.82
C SER A 69 -9.28 -2.28 -7.90
N ILE A 70 -8.65 -1.85 -6.82
CA ILE A 70 -8.10 -2.77 -5.82
C ILE A 70 -9.12 -2.84 -4.69
N LEU A 71 -9.65 -4.02 -4.42
CA LEU A 71 -10.61 -4.27 -3.36
C LEU A 71 -9.90 -4.87 -2.16
N PHE A 72 -10.28 -4.42 -0.98
CA PHE A 72 -9.75 -4.96 0.26
C PHE A 72 -10.84 -5.76 0.97
N ASN A 73 -10.50 -6.98 1.42
CA ASN A 73 -11.41 -7.79 2.23
C ASN A 73 -11.79 -7.05 3.53
N ASN A 74 -10.82 -6.34 4.12
CA ASN A 74 -11.02 -5.44 5.25
C ASN A 74 -10.57 -4.04 4.84
N PRO A 75 -11.26 -2.96 5.27
CA PRO A 75 -10.87 -1.60 4.91
C PRO A 75 -9.44 -1.30 5.38
N LEU A 76 -8.51 -1.31 4.42
CA LEU A 76 -7.10 -1.08 4.67
C LEU A 76 -6.89 0.43 4.78
N LYS A 77 -6.22 0.85 5.85
CA LYS A 77 -5.78 2.24 6.00
C LYS A 77 -4.40 2.44 5.38
N ARG A 78 -3.49 1.48 5.58
CA ARG A 78 -2.07 1.57 5.22
C ARG A 78 -1.37 0.22 5.31
N ILE A 79 -0.21 0.12 4.68
CA ILE A 79 0.81 -0.91 4.89
C ILE A 79 2.03 -0.20 5.50
N THR A 80 2.49 -0.68 6.65
CA THR A 80 3.65 -0.11 7.33
C THR A 80 4.83 -1.08 7.20
N PHE A 81 5.93 -0.62 6.61
CA PHE A 81 7.20 -1.35 6.55
C PHE A 81 8.09 -0.86 7.68
N LYS A 82 8.54 -1.78 8.52
CA LYS A 82 9.52 -1.52 9.58
C LYS A 82 10.93 -1.46 8.99
N ASN A 83 11.85 -0.89 9.75
CA ASN A 83 13.28 -0.91 9.48
C ASN A 83 13.87 -2.33 9.27
N THR A 84 13.24 -3.37 9.83
CA THR A 84 13.61 -4.78 9.62
C THR A 84 13.15 -5.35 8.26
N GLY A 85 12.41 -4.57 7.46
CA GLY A 85 11.77 -5.03 6.23
C GLY A 85 10.50 -5.85 6.44
N LEU A 86 10.08 -6.04 7.69
CA LEU A 86 8.82 -6.66 8.06
C LEU A 86 7.66 -5.67 7.90
N ILE A 87 6.46 -6.20 7.65
CA ILE A 87 5.24 -5.40 7.70
C ILE A 87 4.53 -5.54 9.03
N SER A 88 3.87 -4.48 9.49
CA SER A 88 3.14 -4.47 10.77
C SER A 88 1.91 -5.39 10.79
N SER A 89 1.36 -5.73 9.62
CA SER A 89 0.17 -6.56 9.50
C SER A 89 0.20 -7.39 8.21
N ASN A 90 -0.26 -8.64 8.32
CA ASN A 90 -0.49 -9.49 7.15
C ASN A 90 -1.75 -9.00 6.44
N ASN A 91 -1.63 -8.64 5.16
CA ASN A 91 -2.75 -8.13 4.38
C ASN A 91 -2.86 -8.87 3.06
N THR A 92 -4.09 -9.17 2.66
CA THR A 92 -4.42 -9.66 1.31
C THR A 92 -5.39 -8.67 0.70
N PHE A 93 -5.13 -8.27 -0.54
CA PHE A 93 -6.06 -7.46 -1.31
C PHE A 93 -6.25 -8.05 -2.70
N ASN A 94 -7.40 -7.79 -3.30
CA ASN A 94 -7.77 -8.34 -4.59
C ASN A 94 -7.64 -7.21 -5.61
N VAL A 95 -6.84 -7.41 -6.65
CA VAL A 95 -6.74 -6.49 -7.77
C VAL A 95 -7.75 -6.93 -8.82
N CYS A 96 -8.74 -6.08 -9.03
CA CYS A 96 -9.86 -6.30 -9.93
C CYS A 96 -9.80 -5.33 -11.10
N LEU A 97 -10.23 -5.78 -12.28
CA LEU A 97 -10.61 -4.87 -13.35
C LEU A 97 -12.04 -4.38 -13.08
N THR A 98 -12.36 -3.11 -13.32
CA THR A 98 -13.70 -2.56 -13.03
C THR A 98 -14.82 -3.26 -13.81
N SER A 99 -14.50 -3.87 -14.95
CA SER A 99 -15.42 -4.67 -15.78
C SER A 99 -15.43 -6.17 -15.45
N GLY A 100 -14.52 -6.65 -14.59
CA GLY A 100 -14.34 -8.08 -14.31
C GLY A 100 -15.06 -8.53 -13.04
N LYS A 101 -15.72 -9.70 -13.09
CA LYS A 101 -16.32 -10.37 -11.92
C LYS A 101 -15.27 -11.06 -11.03
N PHE A 102 -14.11 -11.35 -11.60
CA PHE A 102 -13.00 -11.99 -10.92
C PHE A 102 -11.71 -11.23 -11.14
N GLY A 103 -10.86 -11.21 -10.12
CA GLY A 103 -9.56 -10.55 -10.13
C GLY A 103 -8.49 -11.40 -9.47
N ASN A 104 -7.24 -10.96 -9.62
CA ASN A 104 -6.09 -11.62 -9.02
C ASN A 104 -5.90 -11.15 -7.57
N GLY A 105 -5.64 -12.07 -6.66
CA GLY A 105 -5.27 -11.71 -5.30
C GLY A 105 -3.80 -11.26 -5.24
N VAL A 106 -3.49 -10.20 -4.51
CA VAL A 106 -2.14 -9.86 -4.10
C VAL A 106 -2.04 -10.06 -2.60
N VAL A 107 -1.15 -10.97 -2.20
CA VAL A 107 -0.97 -11.38 -0.81
C VAL A 107 0.35 -10.85 -0.32
N PHE A 108 0.33 -10.07 0.77
CA PHE A 108 1.53 -9.65 1.48
C PHE A 108 1.85 -10.63 2.59
N THR A 109 3.12 -11.04 2.64
CA THR A 109 3.67 -11.81 3.75
C THR A 109 4.23 -10.88 4.80
N GLN A 110 4.32 -11.35 6.06
CA GLN A 110 4.91 -10.58 7.16
C GLN A 110 6.34 -10.10 6.86
N THR A 111 7.05 -10.80 5.98
CA THR A 111 8.39 -10.45 5.49
C THR A 111 8.41 -9.29 4.48
N GLY A 112 7.27 -8.63 4.23
CA GLY A 112 7.16 -7.52 3.29
C GLY A 112 7.33 -7.92 1.82
N ARG A 113 7.21 -9.22 1.50
CA ARG A 113 7.11 -9.69 0.11
C ARG A 113 5.65 -9.71 -0.29
N TYR A 114 5.36 -9.39 -1.54
CA TYR A 114 4.04 -9.59 -2.12
C TYR A 114 4.12 -10.71 -3.15
N ARG A 115 3.03 -11.44 -3.31
CA ARG A 115 2.86 -12.44 -4.38
C ARG A 115 1.48 -12.28 -5.03
N ILE A 116 1.41 -12.59 -6.32
CA ILE A 116 0.14 -12.71 -7.02
C ILE A 116 -0.38 -14.13 -6.75
N SER A 117 -1.65 -14.21 -6.38
CA SER A 117 -2.37 -15.44 -6.10
C SER A 117 -3.13 -15.86 -7.36
N ASN A 118 -2.93 -17.10 -7.80
CA ASN A 118 -3.59 -17.67 -8.97
C ASN A 118 -5.04 -18.11 -8.68
N LYS A 119 -5.58 -17.76 -7.51
CA LYS A 119 -7.00 -18.00 -7.17
C LYS A 119 -7.86 -16.88 -7.76
N ASN A 120 -9.05 -17.24 -8.22
CA ASN A 120 -10.06 -16.26 -8.64
C ASN A 120 -10.70 -15.62 -7.39
N TYR A 121 -10.36 -14.37 -7.11
CA TYR A 121 -11.04 -13.60 -6.06
C TYR A 121 -12.23 -12.87 -6.66
N ARG A 122 -13.35 -12.84 -5.94
CA ARG A 122 -14.51 -12.06 -6.37
C ARG A 122 -14.24 -10.58 -6.25
N CYS A 123 -14.63 -9.90 -7.32
CA CYS A 123 -14.90 -8.47 -7.36
C CYS A 123 -16.41 -8.27 -7.16
#